data_AF-A0A2W5ZUV8-F1
#
_entry.id   AF-A0A2W5ZUV8-F1
#
_cell.length_a   1.000
_cell.length_b   1.000
_cell.length_c   1.000
_cell.angle_alpha   90.00
_cell.angle_beta   90.00
_cell.angle_gamma   90.00
#
_symmetry.space_group_name_H-M   'P 1'
#
loop_
_entity.id
_entity.type
_entity.pdbx_description
1 polymer ?
#
loop_
_entity_poly.entity_id
_entity_poly.type
_entity_poly.pdbx_seq_one_letter_code
_entity_poly.pdbx_strand_id
1 'polypeptide(L)'
;MTYMTGSRLTGFMFGKGAIVGRIYDKTVEIRRRGLSWLPDLWGTDGQDDPIWRLEFQYRRAALVEFNLRTVADVLAAAQDLWRYATEEWLSLRTPTSDRRQRRWPVDPVWDEVRGIQIAPGMTGVVRRRLQEAD
;
A
#
# COMPACT_ATOMS: atom_id res chain seq x y z
N MET A 1 -4.13 7.79 10.62
CA MET A 1 -4.68 7.22 11.87
C MET A 1 -3.78 6.08 12.27
N THR A 2 -3.45 5.96 13.54
CA THR A 2 -2.55 4.92 14.05
C THR A 2 -3.39 3.92 14.85
N TYR A 3 -3.15 2.62 14.66
CA TYR A 3 -3.80 1.56 15.41
C TYR A 3 -2.85 1.06 16.50
N MET A 4 -3.37 0.88 17.71
CA MET A 4 -2.65 0.33 18.86
C MET A 4 -3.48 -0.80 19.48
N THR A 5 -2.81 -1.85 19.97
CA THR A 5 -3.41 -2.87 20.84
C THR A 5 -2.62 -2.89 22.14
N GLY A 6 -3.22 -2.41 23.24
CA GLY A 6 -2.47 -2.09 24.46
C GLY A 6 -1.44 -1.00 24.19
N SER A 7 -0.19 -1.23 24.56
CA SER A 7 0.97 -0.34 24.28
C SER A 7 1.66 -0.62 22.94
N ARG A 8 1.27 -1.67 22.19
CA ARG A 8 1.90 -2.05 20.93
C ARG A 8 1.24 -1.33 19.76
N LEU A 9 2.06 -0.66 18.95
CA LEU A 9 1.68 -0.16 17.63
C LEU A 9 1.35 -1.35 16.72
N THR A 10 0.13 -1.38 16.17
CA THR A 10 -0.34 -2.47 15.30
C THR A 10 -0.66 -2.02 13.88
N GLY A 11 -0.61 -0.72 13.59
CA GLY A 11 -0.71 -0.27 12.22
C GLY A 11 -0.85 1.24 12.01
N PHE A 12 -0.81 1.61 10.73
CA PHE A 12 -0.94 2.94 10.20
C PHE A 12 -2.01 2.96 9.11
N MET A 13 -2.73 4.07 9.03
CA MET A 13 -3.66 4.39 7.96
C MET A 13 -3.37 5.78 7.43
N PHE A 14 -3.24 5.86 6.11
CA PHE A 14 -2.97 7.07 5.35
C PHE A 14 -4.17 7.41 4.48
N GLY A 15 -4.54 8.69 4.41
CA GLY A 15 -5.70 9.15 3.66
C GLY A 15 -7.06 8.76 4.27
N LYS A 16 -8.12 9.40 3.78
CA LYS A 16 -9.54 9.11 4.12
C LYS A 16 -10.48 9.18 2.91
N GLY A 17 -9.95 9.54 1.74
CA GLY A 17 -10.71 9.94 0.55
C GLY A 17 -10.68 8.90 -0.56
N ALA A 18 -10.37 9.34 -1.78
CA ALA A 18 -10.39 8.51 -2.99
C ALA A 18 -9.36 7.36 -2.97
N ILE A 19 -8.26 7.53 -2.23
CA ILE A 19 -7.24 6.50 -1.97
C ILE A 19 -6.99 6.43 -0.47
N VAL A 20 -6.88 5.21 0.06
CA VAL A 20 -6.53 4.93 1.46
C VAL A 20 -5.44 3.87 1.50
N GLY A 21 -4.35 4.12 2.22
CA GLY A 21 -3.26 3.18 2.44
C GLY A 21 -3.29 2.65 3.86
N ARG A 22 -2.98 1.36 4.06
CA ARG A 22 -2.91 0.72 5.38
C ARG A 22 -1.64 -0.11 5.49
N ILE A 23 -0.94 0.02 6.62
CA ILE A 23 0.19 -0.83 6.99
C ILE A 23 -0.14 -1.42 8.36
N TYR A 24 -0.26 -2.73 8.52
CA TYR A 24 -0.67 -3.29 9.81
C TYR A 24 -0.12 -4.69 10.05
N ASP A 25 0.00 -5.06 11.32
CA ASP A 25 0.44 -6.38 11.78
C ASP A 25 -0.69 -7.40 11.55
N LYS A 26 -0.54 -8.19 10.48
CA LYS A 26 -1.51 -9.20 10.06
C LYS A 26 -1.52 -10.41 10.98
N THR A 27 -0.41 -10.68 11.67
CA THR A 27 -0.27 -11.77 12.64
C THR A 27 -1.31 -11.68 13.75
N VAL A 28 -1.55 -10.47 14.25
CA VAL A 28 -2.57 -10.21 15.28
C VAL A 28 -3.97 -10.59 14.79
N GLU A 29 -4.30 -10.27 13.54
CA GLU A 29 -5.59 -10.62 12.94
C GLU A 29 -5.71 -12.13 12.69
N ILE A 30 -4.67 -12.77 12.17
CA ILE A 30 -4.61 -14.20 11.89
C ILE A 30 -4.84 -15.01 13.16
N ARG A 31 -4.13 -14.69 14.24
CA ARG A 31 -4.28 -15.35 15.55
C ARG A 31 -5.69 -15.16 16.11
N ARG A 32 -6.27 -13.96 16.00
CA ARG A 32 -7.65 -13.69 16.45
C ARG A 32 -8.70 -14.46 15.65
N ARG A 33 -8.48 -14.71 14.36
CA ARG A 33 -9.42 -15.39 13.46
C ARG A 33 -9.20 -16.90 13.36
N GLY A 34 -8.21 -17.45 14.06
CA GLY A 34 -7.88 -18.88 13.99
C GLY A 34 -7.32 -19.33 12.63
N LEU A 35 -6.71 -18.41 11.87
CA LEU A 35 -6.15 -18.70 10.53
C LEU A 35 -4.67 -19.10 10.59
N SER A 36 -4.26 -19.82 11.63
CA SER A 36 -2.86 -20.11 11.93
C SER A 36 -2.14 -20.97 10.89
N TRP A 37 -2.86 -21.49 9.88
CA TRP A 37 -2.32 -22.22 8.73
C TRP A 37 -1.78 -21.30 7.61
N LEU A 38 -2.10 -20.00 7.63
CA LEU A 38 -1.63 -19.06 6.60
C LEU A 38 -0.10 -18.89 6.54
N PRO A 39 0.62 -18.79 7.67
CA PRO A 39 2.08 -18.76 7.67
C PRO A 39 2.71 -19.96 6.94
N ASP A 40 2.08 -21.14 7.05
CA ASP A 40 2.54 -22.37 6.41
C ASP A 40 2.45 -22.27 4.87
N LEU A 41 1.37 -21.66 4.37
CA LEU A 41 1.20 -21.39 2.94
C LEU A 41 2.24 -20.39 2.40
N TRP A 42 2.72 -19.48 3.25
CA TRP A 42 3.70 -18.46 2.89
C TRP A 42 5.14 -18.93 3.05
N GLY A 43 5.37 -20.17 3.49
CA GLY A 43 6.71 -20.72 3.72
C GLY A 43 7.44 -20.02 4.86
N THR A 44 6.69 -19.51 5.84
CA THR A 44 7.22 -18.81 7.03
C THR A 44 7.18 -19.69 8.28
N ASP A 45 7.00 -21.00 8.07
CA ASP A 45 6.83 -22.05 9.06
C ASP A 45 7.93 -21.95 10.13
N GLY A 46 7.54 -21.64 11.35
CA GLY A 46 8.43 -21.61 12.53
C GLY A 46 9.11 -20.28 12.85
N GLN A 47 8.87 -19.21 12.07
CA GLN A 47 9.32 -17.86 12.46
C GLN A 47 8.18 -17.10 13.15
N ASP A 48 8.37 -16.75 14.42
CA ASP A 48 7.44 -15.94 15.22
C ASP A 48 7.44 -14.44 14.83
N ASP A 49 8.07 -14.11 13.71
CA ASP A 49 8.22 -12.75 13.23
C ASP A 49 6.87 -12.17 12.77
N PRO A 50 6.58 -10.90 13.09
CA PRO A 50 5.32 -10.29 12.72
C PRO A 50 5.23 -10.09 11.21
N ILE A 51 4.16 -10.59 10.61
CA ILE A 51 3.83 -10.39 9.21
C ILE A 51 3.08 -9.07 9.08
N TRP A 52 3.66 -8.12 8.33
CA TRP A 52 3.05 -6.84 8.05
C TRP A 52 2.39 -6.83 6.67
N ARG A 53 1.14 -6.36 6.59
CA ARG A 53 0.45 -6.14 5.32
C ARG A 53 0.45 -4.67 4.95
N LEU A 54 0.90 -4.36 3.75
CA LEU A 54 0.68 -3.08 3.07
C LEU A 54 -0.49 -3.23 2.08
N GLU A 55 -1.46 -2.33 2.14
CA GLU A 55 -2.65 -2.34 1.29
C GLU A 55 -3.01 -0.93 0.82
N PHE A 56 -3.43 -0.82 -0.44
CA PHE A 56 -4.04 0.38 -0.98
C PHE A 56 -5.46 0.11 -1.47
N GLN A 57 -6.41 0.90 -0.97
CA GLN A 57 -7.79 0.90 -1.39
C GLN A 57 -8.04 2.08 -2.33
N TYR A 58 -8.45 1.77 -3.55
CA TYR A 58 -8.91 2.75 -4.54
C TYR A 58 -10.44 2.79 -4.56
N ARG A 59 -11.01 3.97 -4.35
CA ARG A 59 -12.46 4.20 -4.47
C ARG A 59 -12.81 4.70 -5.87
N ARG A 60 -14.10 4.64 -6.22
CA ARG A 60 -14.62 5.02 -7.55
C ARG A 60 -14.09 6.37 -8.06
N ALA A 61 -14.01 7.39 -7.19
CA ALA A 61 -13.47 8.69 -7.58
C ALA A 61 -12.04 8.61 -8.14
N ALA A 62 -11.14 7.86 -7.48
CA ALA A 62 -9.79 7.64 -8.00
C ALA A 62 -9.80 6.80 -9.28
N LEU A 63 -10.58 5.72 -9.34
CA LEU A 63 -10.62 4.86 -10.52
C LEU A 63 -11.06 5.62 -11.79
N VAL A 64 -12.01 6.55 -11.65
CA VAL A 64 -12.42 7.45 -12.75
C VAL A 64 -11.28 8.35 -13.20
N GLU A 65 -10.47 8.89 -12.29
CA GLU A 65 -9.27 9.68 -12.61
C GLU A 65 -8.19 8.87 -13.34
N PHE A 66 -8.14 7.55 -13.13
CA PHE A 66 -7.30 6.62 -13.90
C PHE A 66 -7.95 6.13 -15.21
N ASN A 67 -9.18 6.58 -15.51
CA ASN A 67 -9.97 6.10 -16.64
C ASN A 67 -10.25 4.57 -16.60
N LEU A 68 -10.37 4.00 -15.40
CA LEU A 68 -10.70 2.59 -15.16
C LEU A 68 -12.20 2.48 -14.88
N ARG A 69 -12.95 1.78 -15.76
CA ARG A 69 -14.42 1.76 -15.71
C ARG A 69 -14.99 0.38 -15.40
N THR A 70 -14.24 -0.68 -15.68
CA THR A 70 -14.65 -2.06 -15.46
C THR A 70 -13.73 -2.77 -14.46
N VAL A 71 -14.21 -3.88 -13.89
CA VAL A 71 -13.37 -4.75 -13.05
C VAL A 71 -12.19 -5.30 -13.84
N ALA A 72 -12.39 -5.66 -15.11
CA ALA A 72 -11.33 -6.14 -15.98
C ALA A 72 -10.24 -5.08 -16.18
N ASP A 73 -10.62 -3.81 -16.38
CA ASP A 73 -9.66 -2.70 -16.49
C ASP A 73 -8.83 -2.58 -15.21
N VAL A 74 -9.49 -2.63 -14.05
CA VAL A 74 -8.81 -2.50 -12.74
C VAL A 74 -7.85 -3.65 -12.50
N LEU A 75 -8.23 -4.88 -12.83
CA LEU A 75 -7.36 -6.05 -12.70
C LEU A 75 -6.17 -5.97 -13.66
N ALA A 76 -6.39 -5.54 -14.90
CA ALA A 76 -5.31 -5.33 -15.87
C ALA A 76 -4.34 -4.23 -15.42
N ALA A 77 -4.85 -3.17 -14.79
CA ALA A 77 -4.06 -2.05 -14.29
C ALA A 77 -3.53 -2.24 -12.85
N ALA A 78 -3.68 -3.43 -12.25
CA ALA A 78 -3.34 -3.64 -10.83
C ALA A 78 -1.86 -3.30 -10.52
N GLN A 79 -0.93 -3.63 -11.42
CA GLN A 79 0.48 -3.28 -11.24
C GLN A 79 0.72 -1.76 -11.33
N ASP A 80 0.05 -1.07 -12.25
CA ASP A 80 0.16 0.39 -12.39
C ASP A 80 -0.41 1.11 -11.16
N LEU A 81 -1.53 0.61 -10.63
CA LEU A 81 -2.12 1.12 -9.38
C LEU A 81 -1.20 0.88 -8.18
N TRP A 82 -0.50 -0.26 -8.12
CA TRP A 82 0.52 -0.50 -7.09
C TRP A 82 1.66 0.51 -7.18
N ARG A 83 2.26 0.67 -8.37
CA ARG A 83 3.34 1.62 -8.60
C ARG A 83 2.95 3.05 -8.26
N TYR A 84 1.78 3.51 -8.71
CA TYR A 84 1.29 4.84 -8.34
C TYR A 84 1.20 5.01 -6.82
N ALA A 85 0.73 3.98 -6.12
CA ALA A 85 0.55 4.04 -4.68
C ALA A 85 1.88 4.18 -3.91
N THR A 86 2.92 3.48 -4.36
CA THR A 86 4.22 3.35 -3.67
C THR A 86 5.30 4.31 -4.17
N GLU A 87 5.14 4.86 -5.38
CA GLU A 87 6.08 5.83 -5.96
C GLU A 87 5.60 7.27 -5.77
N GLU A 88 4.31 7.53 -6.01
CA GLU A 88 3.76 8.89 -6.09
C GLU A 88 2.87 9.27 -4.90
N TRP A 89 2.02 8.35 -4.42
CA TRP A 89 1.02 8.68 -3.40
C TRP A 89 1.56 8.57 -1.95
N LEU A 90 2.31 7.51 -1.65
CA LEU A 90 2.91 7.28 -0.34
C LEU A 90 4.37 6.86 -0.52
N SER A 91 5.27 7.43 0.29
CA SER A 91 6.67 7.01 0.35
C SER A 91 7.20 7.02 1.77
N LEU A 92 8.06 6.06 2.08
CA LEU A 92 8.92 6.11 3.25
C LEU A 92 10.28 6.66 2.83
N ARG A 93 10.80 7.62 3.59
CA ARG A 93 12.04 8.33 3.29
C ARG A 93 12.91 8.42 4.52
N THR A 94 14.21 8.25 4.33
CA THR A 94 15.20 8.32 5.41
C THR A 94 15.57 9.80 5.67
N PRO A 95 15.35 10.34 6.89
CA PRO A 95 15.70 11.70 7.21
C PRO A 95 17.16 12.05 6.93
N THR A 96 17.40 13.25 6.40
CA THR A 96 18.74 13.82 6.21
C THR A 96 18.81 15.21 6.82
N SER A 97 19.97 15.87 6.72
CA SER A 97 20.12 17.26 7.15
C SER A 97 19.34 18.27 6.30
N ASP A 98 18.87 17.91 5.09
CA ASP A 98 18.02 18.79 4.29
C ASP A 98 16.65 18.95 4.98
N ARG A 99 16.21 20.21 5.16
CA ARG A 99 14.91 20.52 5.79
C ARG A 99 13.72 20.12 4.91
N ARG A 100 13.93 19.90 3.61
CA ARG A 100 12.88 19.55 2.66
C ARG A 100 12.75 18.03 2.54
N GLN A 101 11.74 17.46 3.22
CA GLN A 101 11.47 16.03 3.24
C GLN A 101 11.34 15.38 1.85
N ARG A 102 10.85 16.11 0.84
CA ARG A 102 10.75 15.60 -0.55
C ARG A 102 12.11 15.26 -1.19
N ARG A 103 13.21 15.79 -0.65
CA ARG A 103 14.58 15.54 -1.12
C ARG A 103 15.26 14.41 -0.35
N TRP A 104 14.62 13.92 0.71
CA TRP A 104 15.15 12.78 1.44
C TRP A 104 15.17 11.56 0.52
N PRO A 105 16.23 10.74 0.57
CA PRO A 105 16.28 9.50 -0.17
C PRO A 105 15.13 8.59 0.25
N VAL A 106 14.73 7.73 -0.66
CA VAL A 106 13.73 6.70 -0.36
C VAL A 106 14.40 5.69 0.55
N ASP A 107 13.66 5.22 1.54
CA ASP A 107 14.18 4.23 2.47
C ASP A 107 14.39 2.89 1.75
N PRO A 108 15.49 2.14 2.00
CA PRO A 108 15.79 0.90 1.29
C PRO A 108 14.65 -0.13 1.33
N VAL A 109 13.95 -0.26 2.46
CA VAL A 109 12.80 -1.17 2.59
C VAL A 109 11.67 -0.75 1.66
N TRP A 110 11.51 0.56 1.43
CA TRP A 110 10.49 1.07 0.53
C TRP A 110 10.85 0.95 -0.95
N ASP A 111 12.14 0.97 -1.28
CA ASP A 111 12.60 0.65 -2.63
C ASP A 111 12.31 -0.81 -2.98
N GLU A 112 12.45 -1.74 -2.04
CA GLU A 112 11.99 -3.13 -2.23
C GLU A 112 10.48 -3.19 -2.48
N VAL A 113 9.68 -2.50 -1.66
CA VAL A 113 8.21 -2.43 -1.80
C VAL A 113 7.79 -1.90 -3.18
N ARG A 114 8.48 -0.90 -3.71
CA ARG A 114 8.24 -0.35 -5.06
C ARG A 114 8.54 -1.36 -6.16
N GLY A 115 9.53 -2.22 -5.97
CA GLY A 115 9.91 -3.27 -6.91
C GLY A 115 8.96 -4.46 -6.98
N ILE A 116 8.00 -4.59 -6.05
CA ILE A 116 7.08 -5.73 -5.98
C ILE A 116 6.18 -5.77 -7.22
N GLN A 117 6.15 -6.93 -7.90
CA GLN A 117 5.19 -7.25 -8.95
C GLN A 117 4.01 -8.03 -8.36
N ILE A 118 2.83 -7.41 -8.35
CA ILE A 118 1.58 -8.02 -7.88
C ILE A 118 0.66 -8.47 -9.02
N ALA A 119 0.97 -8.06 -10.26
CA ALA A 119 0.27 -8.46 -11.46
C ALA A 119 1.26 -8.62 -12.63
N PRO A 120 0.97 -9.51 -13.60
CA PRO A 120 1.94 -9.93 -14.62
C PRO A 120 2.25 -8.87 -15.69
N GLY A 121 1.49 -7.77 -15.74
CA GLY A 121 1.61 -6.78 -16.79
C GLY A 121 1.32 -5.37 -16.29
N MET A 122 1.74 -4.41 -17.10
CA MET A 122 1.45 -2.99 -16.95
C MET A 122 0.67 -2.51 -18.16
N THR A 123 -0.33 -1.67 -17.90
CA THR A 123 -1.15 -1.01 -18.93
C THR A 123 -0.74 0.45 -19.14
N GLY A 124 0.06 1.03 -18.22
CA GLY A 124 0.55 2.40 -18.32
C GLY A 124 -0.47 3.46 -17.94
N VAL A 125 -1.42 3.14 -17.05
CA VAL A 125 -2.42 4.14 -16.61
C VAL A 125 -1.78 5.30 -15.85
N VAL A 126 -2.30 6.50 -16.10
CA VAL A 126 -1.86 7.73 -15.46
C VAL A 126 -3.06 8.39 -14.79
N ARG A 127 -2.87 8.83 -13.54
CA ARG A 127 -3.91 9.53 -12.79
C ARG A 127 -4.09 10.95 -13.33
N ARG A 128 -5.28 11.28 -13.85
CA ARG A 128 -5.64 12.65 -14.23
C ARG A 128 -6.51 13.25 -13.14
N ARG A 129 -6.03 14.30 -12.47
CA ARG A 129 -6.90 15.09 -11.58
C ARG A 129 -7.94 15.78 -12.44
N LEU A 130 -9.21 15.48 -12.24
CA LEU A 130 -10.29 16.28 -12.79
C LEU A 130 -10.22 17.63 -12.05
N GLN A 131 -9.91 18.72 -12.77
CA GLN A 131 -10.12 20.05 -12.22
C GLN A 131 -11.63 20.23 -12.08
N GLU A 132 -12.10 20.47 -10.86
CA GLU A 132 -13.43 21.04 -10.68
C GLU A 132 -13.36 22.45 -11.30
N ALA A 133 -14.20 22.70 -12.29
CA ALA A 133 -14.41 24.05 -12.80
C ALA A 133 -15.15 24.84 -11.71
N ASP A 134 -14.55 25.95 -11.28
CA ASP A 134 -15.13 26.91 -10.34
C ASP A 134 -16.46 27.50 -10.86
#